data_AF-A0A3D0SPG9-F1
#
_entry.id   AF-A0A3D0SPG9-F1
#
_cell.length_a   1.000
_cell.length_b   1.000
_cell.length_c   1.000
_cell.angle_alpha   90.00
_cell.angle_beta   90.00
_cell.angle_gamma   90.00
#
_symmetry.space_group_name_H-M   'P 1'
#
loop_
_entity.id
_entity.type
_entity.pdbx_description
1 polymer ?
#
loop_
_entity_poly.entity_id
_entity_poly.type
_entity_poly.pdbx_seq_one_letter_code
_entity_poly.pdbx_strand_id
1 'polypeptide(L)'
;AIFDAAIGRVGMLRVDTMEHWFNAVKALALSPLLRKNRLFILGNSRSVGLVAGDMLSREGGQLTAISPAMCAELARVIPPGYVIDNPVDLGDRAGFREYDRALELLLQEPGASGILIVHVPIFPDLEREIAQAIIARAARNRRPVLVSWVGATPGSPAWQAFQEAGIATYRTPEEAVWSCLRIAEYARNQALLMETPSSIPEAFTPDIAAARQIIATALATRQDPLNIQATHALLTAYRIPLVNTGFAATPEEAAQLAAQLGGHVALKIFSPQIANRADVGGVALALEGPQEVFEAATAMLRRVETLAAGTVIEGFAVQPMLSRGDAYEIAIGVRTGRDFKAGPVLFFGHGGTETQVINDLAYALPPLNMHLARELMSRTRIYAKLRANPGRAVDLDALAMTLLKVSQMVIDLGELIQLDINPLWVSRDGVLALSARICVAPASGPATERVAIRPYPKELEQPVPLPDGRSLLLRPILPEDEPALQAMVGRMPPEDVRRRFFQSFKELPPDMAARLTQLDYDREMTLVLAGPEVAGKAAMWGLVSLSADPDREQAEYAIALDRSLAGQGLGALLMQQIIAYARQRGIQEVVGEVLDDNEPMLRLNQALGFTLETDPDDHHLIHVHLPLLNAS
;
A
#
# COMPACT_ATOMS: atom_id res chain seq x y z
N ALA A 1 -5.62 9.38 -10.45
CA ALA A 1 -4.66 9.28 -9.34
C ALA A 1 -5.25 8.61 -8.10
N ILE A 2 -6.19 9.24 -7.37
CA ILE A 2 -6.75 8.63 -6.15
C ILE A 2 -7.50 7.32 -6.46
N PHE A 3 -8.34 7.32 -7.49
CA PHE A 3 -9.03 6.10 -7.93
C PHE A 3 -8.04 4.99 -8.31
N ASP A 4 -6.92 5.32 -8.96
CA ASP A 4 -5.87 4.35 -9.29
C ASP A 4 -5.21 3.77 -8.05
N ALA A 5 -5.01 4.60 -7.01
CA ALA A 5 -4.51 4.14 -5.72
C ALA A 5 -5.48 3.15 -5.06
N ALA A 6 -6.79 3.40 -5.13
CA ALA A 6 -7.81 2.50 -4.62
C ALA A 6 -7.84 1.17 -5.39
N ILE A 7 -7.87 1.21 -6.73
CA ILE A 7 -7.86 0.02 -7.59
C ILE A 7 -6.61 -0.83 -7.36
N GLY A 8 -5.44 -0.19 -7.25
CA GLY A 8 -4.19 -0.92 -6.97
C GLY A 8 -4.18 -1.55 -5.58
N ARG A 9 -4.82 -0.93 -4.59
CA ARG A 9 -4.87 -1.43 -3.21
C ARG A 9 -5.77 -2.64 -3.03
N VAL A 10 -6.78 -2.81 -3.89
CA VAL A 10 -7.64 -4.01 -3.94
C VAL A 10 -7.11 -5.09 -4.89
N GLY A 11 -5.85 -4.98 -5.34
CA GLY A 11 -5.22 -5.99 -6.19
C GLY A 11 -5.64 -5.99 -7.67
N MET A 12 -6.48 -5.05 -8.08
CA MET A 12 -7.02 -4.99 -9.45
C MET A 12 -6.07 -4.24 -10.39
N LEU A 13 -6.14 -4.59 -11.68
CA LEU A 13 -5.41 -3.89 -12.75
C LEU A 13 -6.38 -2.97 -13.51
N ARG A 14 -6.05 -1.68 -13.61
CA ARG A 14 -6.81 -0.73 -14.43
C ARG A 14 -6.25 -0.67 -15.85
N VAL A 15 -7.15 -0.56 -16.82
CA VAL A 15 -6.84 -0.33 -18.24
C VAL A 15 -7.76 0.74 -18.80
N ASP A 16 -7.29 1.48 -19.80
CA ASP A 16 -8.01 2.65 -20.33
C ASP A 16 -8.81 2.37 -21.61
N THR A 17 -8.53 1.25 -22.29
CA THR A 17 -9.18 0.91 -23.57
C THR A 17 -9.58 -0.56 -23.61
N MET A 18 -10.54 -0.88 -24.48
CA MET A 18 -10.97 -2.27 -24.70
C MET A 18 -9.85 -3.14 -25.27
N GLU A 19 -8.99 -2.57 -26.14
CA GLU A 19 -7.81 -3.26 -26.65
C GLU A 19 -6.81 -3.59 -25.54
N HIS A 20 -6.54 -2.64 -24.64
CA HIS A 20 -5.73 -2.85 -23.45
C HIS A 20 -6.32 -3.94 -22.55
N TRP A 21 -7.64 -4.00 -22.41
CA TRP A 21 -8.31 -5.06 -21.67
C TRP A 21 -8.01 -6.46 -22.24
N PHE A 22 -8.21 -6.67 -23.55
CA PHE A 22 -7.88 -7.95 -24.19
C PHE A 22 -6.39 -8.31 -24.07
N ASN A 23 -5.51 -7.33 -24.25
CA ASN A 23 -4.07 -7.54 -24.15
C ASN A 23 -3.63 -7.89 -22.72
N ALA A 24 -4.20 -7.24 -21.70
CA ALA A 24 -3.92 -7.53 -20.30
C ALA A 24 -4.45 -8.90 -19.88
N VAL A 25 -5.67 -9.27 -20.26
CA VAL A 25 -6.25 -10.60 -20.00
C VAL A 25 -5.38 -11.69 -20.62
N LYS A 26 -5.01 -11.53 -21.90
CA LYS A 26 -4.08 -12.44 -22.59
C LYS A 26 -2.73 -12.55 -21.87
N ALA A 27 -2.15 -11.42 -21.45
CA ALA A 27 -0.87 -11.38 -20.77
C ALA A 27 -0.92 -12.14 -19.44
N LEU A 28 -1.94 -11.86 -18.62
CA LEU A 28 -2.10 -12.43 -17.28
C LEU A 28 -2.51 -13.91 -17.30
N ALA A 29 -3.33 -14.33 -18.27
CA ALA A 29 -3.76 -15.71 -18.39
C ALA A 29 -2.65 -16.64 -18.91
N LEU A 30 -1.75 -16.11 -19.76
CA LEU A 30 -0.76 -16.91 -20.48
C LEU A 30 0.67 -16.77 -19.94
N SER A 31 0.93 -15.80 -19.06
CA SER A 31 2.30 -15.51 -18.59
C SER A 31 2.42 -15.63 -17.07
N PRO A 32 3.53 -16.21 -16.57
CA PRO A 32 3.89 -16.07 -15.16
C PRO A 32 4.04 -14.60 -14.74
N LEU A 33 3.83 -14.32 -13.45
CA LEU A 33 3.95 -12.98 -12.89
C LEU A 33 5.38 -12.42 -13.03
N LEU A 34 5.48 -11.20 -13.55
CA LEU A 34 6.70 -10.40 -13.61
C LEU A 34 6.92 -9.67 -12.28
N ARG A 35 7.96 -10.04 -11.53
CA ARG A 35 8.22 -9.40 -10.22
C ARG A 35 8.83 -8.00 -10.31
N LYS A 36 9.44 -7.63 -11.44
CA LYS A 36 10.06 -6.32 -11.67
C LYS A 36 9.85 -5.88 -13.11
N ASN A 37 9.91 -4.58 -13.37
CA ASN A 37 9.83 -3.99 -14.71
C ASN A 37 11.17 -4.08 -15.46
N ARG A 38 11.89 -5.21 -15.35
CA ARG A 38 13.22 -5.40 -15.93
C ARG A 38 13.20 -6.50 -16.97
N LEU A 39 13.52 -6.16 -18.21
CA LEU A 39 13.43 -7.09 -19.34
C LEU A 39 14.78 -7.25 -20.06
N PHE A 40 15.00 -8.43 -20.60
CA PHE A 40 15.84 -8.58 -21.79
C PHE A 40 14.96 -8.51 -23.03
N ILE A 41 15.44 -7.84 -24.07
CA ILE A 41 14.82 -7.84 -25.38
C ILE A 41 15.76 -8.60 -26.32
N LEU A 42 15.22 -9.61 -27.02
CA LEU A 42 15.96 -10.44 -27.96
C LEU A 42 15.25 -10.42 -29.32
N GLY A 43 15.96 -10.17 -30.40
CA GLY A 43 15.36 -10.11 -31.73
C GLY A 43 16.34 -10.32 -32.87
N ASN A 44 15.86 -10.17 -34.10
CA ASN A 44 16.65 -10.21 -35.34
C ASN A 44 16.78 -8.85 -36.04
N SER A 45 16.37 -7.78 -35.35
CA SER A 45 16.44 -6.42 -35.88
C SER A 45 16.73 -5.42 -34.76
N ARG A 46 17.92 -4.80 -34.82
CA ARG A 46 18.32 -3.73 -33.91
C ARG A 46 17.30 -2.60 -33.81
N SER A 47 16.79 -2.12 -34.94
CA SER A 47 15.91 -0.94 -34.96
C SER A 47 14.58 -1.21 -34.25
N VAL A 48 13.98 -2.37 -34.49
CA VAL A 48 12.72 -2.77 -33.84
C VAL A 48 12.95 -3.08 -32.36
N GLY A 49 14.08 -3.70 -32.01
CA GLY A 49 14.49 -3.87 -30.62
C GLY A 49 14.64 -2.54 -29.89
N LEU A 50 15.26 -1.53 -30.52
CA LEU A 50 15.40 -0.18 -29.95
C LEU A 50 14.06 0.51 -29.73
N VAL A 51 13.10 0.38 -30.67
CA VAL A 51 11.72 0.87 -30.47
C VAL A 51 11.09 0.25 -29.22
N ALA A 52 11.26 -1.06 -29.03
CA ALA A 52 10.79 -1.76 -27.83
C ALA A 52 11.49 -1.25 -26.55
N GLY A 53 12.80 -1.01 -26.61
CA GLY A 53 13.59 -0.48 -25.49
C GLY A 53 13.23 0.96 -25.09
N ASP A 54 12.97 1.82 -26.08
CA ASP A 54 12.53 3.20 -25.87
C ASP A 54 11.11 3.22 -25.27
N MET A 55 10.20 2.41 -25.80
CA MET A 55 8.86 2.23 -25.25
C MET A 55 8.93 1.72 -23.80
N LEU A 56 9.78 0.73 -23.53
CA LEU A 56 9.96 0.18 -22.19
C LEU A 56 10.41 1.28 -21.22
N SER A 57 11.38 2.11 -21.63
CA SER A 57 11.89 3.20 -20.81
C SER A 57 10.84 4.29 -20.56
N ARG A 58 10.06 4.64 -21.58
CA ARG A 58 8.99 5.64 -21.50
C ARG A 58 7.88 5.22 -20.53
N GLU A 59 7.54 3.95 -20.51
CA GLU A 59 6.50 3.37 -19.64
C GLU A 59 7.03 2.97 -18.24
N GLY A 60 8.25 3.37 -17.89
CA GLY A 60 8.83 3.15 -16.56
C GLY A 60 9.44 1.75 -16.33
N GLY A 61 9.67 1.00 -17.40
CA GLY A 61 10.49 -0.20 -17.39
C GLY A 61 11.98 0.08 -17.60
N GLN A 62 12.79 -0.96 -17.47
CA GLN A 62 14.25 -0.88 -17.58
C GLN A 62 14.79 -2.06 -18.39
N LEU A 63 15.70 -1.76 -19.32
CA LEU A 63 16.54 -2.77 -19.93
C LEU A 63 17.54 -3.29 -18.88
N THR A 64 17.66 -4.61 -18.79
CA THR A 64 18.62 -5.24 -17.89
C THR A 64 20.01 -5.22 -18.54
N ALA A 65 21.02 -4.76 -17.81
CA ALA A 65 22.41 -4.83 -18.25
C ALA A 65 22.85 -6.30 -18.38
N ILE A 66 23.60 -6.61 -19.43
CA ILE A 66 24.17 -7.93 -19.67
C ILE A 66 25.59 -7.95 -19.08
N SER A 67 25.93 -8.97 -18.29
CA SER A 67 27.27 -9.07 -17.73
C SER A 67 28.34 -9.25 -18.81
N PRO A 68 29.59 -8.78 -18.58
CA PRO A 68 30.67 -8.98 -19.54
C PRO A 68 30.91 -10.45 -19.90
N ALA A 69 30.72 -11.37 -18.93
CA ALA A 69 30.83 -12.80 -19.15
C ALA A 69 29.73 -13.31 -20.10
N MET A 70 28.49 -12.85 -19.92
CA MET A 70 27.38 -13.21 -20.81
C MET A 70 27.53 -12.61 -22.20
N CYS A 71 28.06 -11.39 -22.32
CA CYS A 71 28.40 -10.82 -23.64
C CYS A 71 29.41 -11.69 -24.39
N ALA A 72 30.40 -12.27 -23.71
CA ALA A 72 31.39 -13.16 -24.33
C ALA A 72 30.78 -14.49 -24.81
N GLU A 73 29.79 -15.04 -24.10
CA GLU A 73 29.06 -16.22 -24.54
C GLU A 73 28.13 -15.92 -25.72
N LEU A 74 27.41 -14.80 -25.68
CA LEU A 74 26.56 -14.34 -26.79
C LEU A 74 27.36 -14.05 -28.06
N ALA A 75 28.61 -13.60 -27.93
CA ALA A 75 29.51 -13.36 -29.07
C ALA A 75 29.85 -14.60 -29.88
N ARG A 76 29.62 -15.81 -29.32
CA ARG A 76 29.79 -17.08 -30.05
C ARG A 76 28.56 -17.45 -30.88
N VAL A 77 27.43 -16.79 -30.64
CA VAL A 77 26.15 -17.03 -31.31
C VAL A 77 25.86 -15.93 -32.33
N ILE A 78 26.15 -14.69 -31.97
CA ILE A 78 25.85 -13.51 -32.76
C ILE A 78 26.94 -13.29 -33.83
N PRO A 79 26.57 -12.99 -35.10
CA PRO A 79 27.55 -12.72 -36.15
C PRO A 79 28.54 -11.59 -35.79
N PRO A 80 29.80 -11.66 -36.25
CA PRO A 80 30.76 -10.57 -36.07
C PRO A 80 30.23 -9.25 -36.62
N GLY A 81 30.50 -8.14 -35.91
CA GLY A 81 30.10 -6.78 -36.32
C GLY A 81 28.80 -6.27 -35.68
N TYR A 82 28.05 -7.14 -34.98
CA TYR A 82 26.91 -6.72 -34.18
C TYR A 82 27.34 -6.27 -32.78
N VAL A 83 26.70 -5.23 -32.26
CA VAL A 83 26.89 -4.77 -30.88
C VAL A 83 26.10 -5.68 -29.95
N ILE A 84 26.79 -6.28 -28.98
CA ILE A 84 26.17 -7.14 -27.97
C ILE A 84 25.84 -6.29 -26.75
N ASP A 85 24.59 -5.87 -26.70
CA ASP A 85 23.99 -5.14 -25.59
C ASP A 85 22.50 -5.53 -25.51
N ASN A 86 21.74 -4.99 -24.57
CA ASN A 86 20.30 -5.13 -24.51
C ASN A 86 19.66 -3.89 -25.15
N PRO A 87 18.84 -4.00 -26.21
CA PRO A 87 18.33 -5.21 -26.88
C PRO A 87 19.39 -6.03 -27.64
N VAL A 88 19.33 -7.36 -27.49
CA VAL A 88 20.20 -8.32 -28.18
C VAL A 88 19.69 -8.54 -29.60
N ASP A 89 20.54 -8.25 -30.59
CA ASP A 89 20.26 -8.47 -32.00
C ASP A 89 21.04 -9.68 -32.53
N LEU A 90 20.32 -10.70 -32.99
CA LEU A 90 20.86 -11.91 -33.60
C LEU A 90 21.19 -11.74 -35.09
N GLY A 91 20.76 -10.63 -35.71
CA GLY A 91 20.89 -10.36 -37.13
C GLY A 91 19.74 -10.92 -37.97
N ASP A 92 19.59 -10.36 -39.17
CA ASP A 92 18.46 -10.59 -40.10
C ASP A 92 18.33 -12.05 -40.58
N ARG A 93 19.42 -12.82 -40.53
CA ARG A 93 19.50 -14.23 -40.91
C ARG A 93 19.42 -15.21 -39.72
N ALA A 94 19.11 -14.72 -38.52
CA ALA A 94 19.01 -15.58 -37.34
C ALA A 94 17.94 -16.68 -37.53
N GLY A 95 18.35 -17.93 -37.39
CA GLY A 95 17.47 -19.10 -37.46
C GLY A 95 17.17 -19.67 -36.08
N PHE A 96 16.56 -20.86 -36.05
CA PHE A 96 16.13 -21.50 -34.81
C PHE A 96 17.29 -21.79 -33.84
N ARG A 97 18.51 -22.05 -34.34
CA ARG A 97 19.69 -22.36 -33.52
C ARG A 97 20.18 -21.14 -32.74
N GLU A 98 20.21 -19.98 -33.39
CA GLU A 98 20.62 -18.73 -32.77
C GLU A 98 19.62 -18.32 -31.69
N TYR A 99 18.31 -18.43 -31.97
CA TYR A 99 17.25 -18.18 -30.99
C TYR A 99 17.31 -19.15 -29.81
N ASP A 100 17.44 -20.46 -30.06
CA ASP A 100 17.53 -21.48 -29.01
C ASP A 100 18.68 -21.19 -28.03
N ARG A 101 19.88 -20.93 -28.58
CA ARG A 101 21.09 -20.73 -27.78
C ARG A 101 21.10 -19.37 -27.08
N ALA A 102 20.73 -18.29 -27.76
CA ALA A 102 20.70 -16.96 -27.15
C ALA A 102 19.63 -16.86 -26.05
N LEU A 103 18.45 -17.45 -26.27
CA LEU A 103 17.40 -17.50 -25.27
C LEU A 103 17.83 -18.33 -24.06
N GLU A 104 18.48 -19.50 -24.25
CA GLU A 104 19.04 -20.28 -23.15
C GLU A 104 20.02 -19.47 -22.28
N LEU A 105 20.92 -18.73 -22.92
CA LEU A 105 21.91 -17.87 -22.26
C LEU A 105 21.25 -16.74 -21.46
N LEU A 106 20.33 -16.00 -22.08
CA LEU A 106 19.59 -14.93 -21.39
C LEU A 106 18.68 -15.48 -20.27
N LEU A 107 18.15 -16.69 -20.44
CA LEU A 107 17.39 -17.42 -19.43
C LEU A 107 18.25 -17.95 -18.26
N GLN A 108 19.57 -17.85 -18.34
CA GLN A 108 20.49 -18.07 -17.21
C GLN A 108 21.02 -16.75 -16.61
N GLU A 109 21.01 -15.66 -17.39
CA GLU A 109 21.49 -14.36 -16.92
C GLU A 109 20.58 -13.77 -15.83
N PRO A 110 21.12 -13.43 -14.64
CA PRO A 110 20.35 -12.83 -13.56
C PRO A 110 19.95 -11.38 -13.87
N GLY A 111 18.98 -10.85 -13.12
CA GLY A 111 18.64 -9.43 -13.13
C GLY A 111 17.38 -9.05 -13.92
N ALA A 112 17.06 -9.77 -15.01
CA ALA A 112 15.82 -9.59 -15.75
C ALA A 112 14.70 -10.48 -15.18
N SER A 113 13.51 -9.89 -15.05
CA SER A 113 12.31 -10.62 -14.60
C SER A 113 11.60 -11.34 -15.74
N GLY A 114 11.82 -10.95 -16.99
CA GLY A 114 11.30 -11.66 -18.17
C GLY A 114 12.07 -11.32 -19.43
N ILE A 115 11.69 -11.97 -20.53
CA ILE A 115 12.30 -11.80 -21.84
C ILE A 115 11.20 -11.47 -22.85
N LEU A 116 11.40 -10.39 -23.62
CA LEU A 116 10.57 -10.04 -24.75
C LEU A 116 11.31 -10.42 -26.04
N ILE A 117 10.75 -11.37 -26.78
CA ILE A 117 11.22 -11.68 -28.14
C ILE A 117 10.58 -10.69 -29.11
N VAL A 118 11.37 -10.06 -29.97
CA VAL A 118 10.89 -9.14 -31.00
C VAL A 118 11.43 -9.62 -32.35
N HIS A 119 10.58 -10.25 -33.14
CA HIS A 119 10.97 -10.85 -34.41
C HIS A 119 10.30 -10.15 -35.59
N VAL A 120 11.08 -9.91 -36.64
CA VAL A 120 10.58 -9.49 -37.96
C VAL A 120 10.70 -10.68 -38.93
N PRO A 121 9.59 -11.21 -39.45
CA PRO A 121 9.61 -12.36 -40.35
C PRO A 121 10.16 -11.96 -41.72
N ILE A 122 11.42 -12.31 -41.97
CA ILE A 122 12.09 -12.11 -43.28
C ILE A 122 12.00 -13.39 -44.13
N PHE A 123 12.02 -14.56 -43.47
CA PHE A 123 12.00 -15.88 -44.12
C PHE A 123 10.80 -16.70 -43.60
N PRO A 124 9.63 -16.66 -44.27
CA PRO A 124 8.40 -17.32 -43.82
C PRO A 124 8.55 -18.83 -43.55
N ASP A 125 9.39 -19.52 -44.34
CA ASP A 125 9.58 -20.97 -44.22
C ASP A 125 10.24 -21.40 -42.91
N LEU A 126 10.97 -20.49 -42.25
CA LEU A 126 11.68 -20.76 -40.99
C LEU A 126 10.88 -20.38 -39.74
N GLU A 127 9.76 -19.67 -39.90
CA GLU A 127 8.98 -19.12 -38.78
C GLU A 127 8.58 -20.19 -37.76
N ARG A 128 8.12 -21.35 -38.25
CA ARG A 128 7.66 -22.45 -37.38
C ARG A 128 8.80 -23.06 -36.58
N GLU A 129 9.98 -23.24 -37.19
CA GLU A 129 11.16 -23.80 -36.52
C GLU A 129 11.69 -22.85 -35.44
N ILE A 130 11.73 -21.54 -35.75
CA ILE A 130 12.13 -20.51 -34.78
C ILE A 130 11.14 -20.48 -33.61
N ALA A 131 9.84 -20.49 -33.88
CA ALA A 131 8.81 -20.52 -32.84
C ALA A 131 8.96 -21.75 -31.94
N GLN A 132 9.17 -22.94 -32.52
CA GLN A 132 9.38 -24.18 -31.77
C GLN A 132 10.62 -24.14 -30.86
N ALA A 133 11.73 -23.55 -31.32
CA ALA A 133 12.91 -23.35 -30.49
C ALA A 133 12.62 -22.44 -29.28
N ILE A 134 11.91 -21.33 -29.50
CA ILE A 134 11.50 -20.41 -28.43
C ILE A 134 10.57 -21.12 -27.43
N ILE A 135 9.55 -21.84 -27.92
CA ILE A 135 8.59 -22.58 -27.10
C ILE A 135 9.30 -23.62 -26.23
N ALA A 136 10.22 -24.40 -26.80
CA ALA A 136 10.94 -25.44 -26.07
C ALA A 136 11.75 -24.88 -24.89
N ARG A 137 12.30 -23.66 -25.01
CA ARG A 137 13.02 -22.97 -23.94
C ARG A 137 12.09 -22.30 -22.93
N ALA A 138 11.02 -21.66 -23.39
CA ALA A 138 10.02 -21.05 -22.53
C ALA A 138 9.35 -22.07 -21.60
N ALA A 139 8.96 -23.24 -22.12
CA ALA A 139 8.30 -24.30 -21.34
C ALA A 139 9.16 -24.86 -20.20
N ARG A 140 10.50 -24.73 -20.27
CA ARG A 140 11.44 -25.22 -19.26
C ARG A 140 11.87 -24.14 -18.26
N ASN A 141 11.29 -22.94 -18.34
CA ASN A 141 11.67 -21.83 -17.48
C ASN A 141 10.45 -21.25 -16.76
N ARG A 142 10.71 -20.65 -15.59
CA ARG A 142 9.70 -19.95 -14.79
C ARG A 142 9.61 -18.46 -15.13
N ARG A 143 10.62 -17.92 -15.83
CA ARG A 143 10.59 -16.53 -16.28
C ARG A 143 9.63 -16.38 -17.46
N PRO A 144 8.73 -15.39 -17.44
CA PRO A 144 7.83 -15.13 -18.54
C PRO A 144 8.61 -14.75 -19.80
N VAL A 145 8.25 -15.40 -20.89
CA VAL A 145 8.72 -15.11 -22.25
C VAL A 145 7.50 -14.64 -23.04
N LEU A 146 7.54 -13.39 -23.49
CA LEU A 146 6.50 -12.80 -24.34
C LEU A 146 7.07 -12.59 -25.74
N VAL A 147 6.19 -12.61 -26.74
CA VAL A 147 6.62 -12.54 -28.14
C VAL A 147 5.90 -11.41 -28.86
N SER A 148 6.67 -10.59 -29.57
CA SER A 148 6.18 -9.66 -30.58
C SER A 148 6.63 -10.17 -31.95
N TRP A 149 5.67 -10.58 -32.77
CA TRP A 149 5.92 -11.06 -34.14
C TRP A 149 5.46 -10.00 -35.12
N VAL A 150 6.39 -9.11 -35.47
CA VAL A 150 6.10 -7.82 -36.09
C VAL A 150 5.72 -7.97 -37.54
N GLY A 151 4.53 -7.51 -37.91
CA GLY A 151 4.04 -7.56 -39.30
C GLY A 151 3.50 -8.92 -39.74
N ALA A 152 3.47 -9.93 -38.87
CA ALA A 152 2.75 -11.17 -39.17
C ALA A 152 1.25 -11.04 -38.95
N THR A 153 0.50 -11.73 -39.80
CA THR A 153 -0.94 -11.87 -39.65
C THR A 153 -1.27 -12.95 -38.62
N PRO A 154 -2.30 -12.73 -37.76
CA PRO A 154 -2.85 -13.79 -36.94
C PRO A 154 -3.19 -15.01 -37.82
N GLY A 155 -2.58 -16.15 -37.53
CA GLY A 155 -2.68 -17.36 -38.36
C GLY A 155 -1.40 -17.77 -39.09
N SER A 156 -0.31 -17.00 -39.02
CA SER A 156 1.00 -17.48 -39.49
C SER A 156 1.44 -18.74 -38.72
N PRO A 157 2.31 -19.61 -39.30
CA PRO A 157 2.75 -20.84 -38.64
C PRO A 157 3.39 -20.61 -37.26
N ALA A 158 4.17 -19.53 -37.09
CA ALA A 158 4.72 -19.16 -35.79
C ALA A 158 3.62 -18.73 -34.82
N TRP A 159 2.69 -17.88 -35.27
CA TRP A 159 1.61 -17.38 -34.42
C TRP A 159 0.73 -18.52 -33.89
N GLN A 160 0.37 -19.48 -34.76
CA GLN A 160 -0.39 -20.67 -34.37
C GLN A 160 0.37 -21.50 -33.34
N ALA A 161 1.67 -21.74 -33.57
CA ALA A 161 2.50 -22.50 -32.64
C ALA A 161 2.58 -21.84 -31.25
N PHE A 162 2.70 -20.50 -31.18
CA PHE A 162 2.71 -19.79 -29.89
C PHE A 162 1.36 -19.87 -29.18
N GLN A 163 0.24 -19.74 -29.90
CA GLN A 163 -1.10 -19.88 -29.33
C GLN A 163 -1.36 -21.28 -28.77
N GLU A 164 -1.00 -22.32 -29.53
CA GLU A 164 -1.09 -23.73 -29.09
C GLU A 164 -0.22 -24.00 -27.86
N ALA A 165 0.93 -23.35 -27.76
CA ALA A 165 1.84 -23.45 -26.62
C ALA A 165 1.47 -22.53 -25.43
N GLY A 166 0.44 -21.69 -25.56
CA GLY A 166 0.04 -20.74 -24.52
C GLY A 166 1.04 -19.60 -24.29
N ILE A 167 1.76 -19.15 -25.31
CA ILE A 167 2.69 -18.01 -25.24
C ILE A 167 2.00 -16.72 -25.70
N ALA A 168 1.99 -15.70 -24.84
CA ALA A 168 1.41 -14.40 -25.15
C ALA A 168 2.15 -13.74 -26.34
N THR A 169 1.42 -13.61 -27.45
CA THR A 169 1.95 -13.10 -28.73
C THR A 169 1.24 -11.79 -29.14
N TYR A 170 2.01 -10.84 -29.67
CA TYR A 170 1.58 -9.48 -30.03
C TYR A 170 2.07 -9.10 -31.41
N ARG A 171 1.38 -8.17 -32.07
CA ARG A 171 1.69 -7.77 -33.46
C ARG A 171 2.72 -6.65 -33.52
N THR A 172 2.83 -5.88 -32.44
CA THR A 172 3.75 -4.76 -32.35
C THR A 172 4.60 -4.83 -31.09
N PRO A 173 5.81 -4.26 -31.09
CA PRO A 173 6.63 -4.19 -29.89
C PRO A 173 5.96 -3.39 -28.77
N GLU A 174 5.19 -2.36 -29.12
CA GLU A 174 4.48 -1.49 -28.17
C GLU A 174 3.40 -2.26 -27.40
N GLU A 175 2.57 -3.05 -28.09
CA GLU A 175 1.56 -3.91 -27.48
C GLU A 175 2.22 -4.90 -26.49
N ALA A 176 3.37 -5.46 -26.89
CA ALA A 176 4.09 -6.46 -26.09
C ALA A 176 4.75 -5.85 -24.85
N VAL A 177 5.42 -4.70 -25.00
CA VAL A 177 6.04 -3.97 -23.88
C VAL A 177 4.97 -3.51 -22.90
N TRP A 178 3.90 -2.90 -23.39
CA TRP A 178 2.77 -2.47 -22.56
C TRP A 178 2.23 -3.65 -21.76
N SER A 179 2.00 -4.80 -22.41
CA SER A 179 1.49 -6.00 -21.74
C SER A 179 2.46 -6.58 -20.70
N CYS A 180 3.76 -6.60 -20.99
CA CYS A 180 4.78 -7.00 -20.00
C CYS A 180 4.67 -6.15 -18.72
N LEU A 181 4.58 -4.84 -18.88
CA LEU A 181 4.52 -3.92 -17.74
C LEU A 181 3.23 -4.05 -16.94
N ARG A 182 2.11 -4.41 -17.59
CA ARG A 182 0.84 -4.70 -16.92
C ARG A 182 0.88 -5.98 -16.08
N ILE A 183 1.58 -7.03 -16.51
CA ILE A 183 1.82 -8.22 -15.66
C ILE A 183 2.57 -7.79 -14.40
N ALA A 184 3.60 -6.94 -14.55
CA ALA A 184 4.40 -6.48 -13.41
C ALA A 184 3.62 -5.55 -12.48
N GLU A 185 2.74 -4.71 -13.03
CA GLU A 185 1.83 -3.88 -12.25
C GLU A 185 0.80 -4.71 -11.50
N TYR A 186 0.20 -5.71 -12.14
CA TYR A 186 -0.72 -6.62 -11.46
C TYR A 186 -0.02 -7.37 -10.32
N ALA A 187 1.19 -7.88 -10.54
CA ALA A 187 1.98 -8.51 -9.48
C ALA A 187 2.27 -7.57 -8.30
N ARG A 188 2.55 -6.28 -8.57
CA ARG A 188 2.65 -5.26 -7.50
C ARG A 188 1.33 -5.09 -6.78
N ASN A 189 0.21 -4.90 -7.50
CA ASN A 189 -1.10 -4.70 -6.89
C ASN A 189 -1.52 -5.89 -6.02
N GLN A 190 -1.22 -7.12 -6.44
CA GLN A 190 -1.41 -8.32 -5.64
C GLN A 190 -0.56 -8.32 -4.36
N ALA A 191 0.68 -7.84 -4.42
CA ALA A 191 1.49 -7.65 -3.21
C ALA A 191 0.87 -6.57 -2.28
N LEU A 192 0.37 -5.46 -2.84
CA LEU A 192 -0.30 -4.41 -2.06
C LEU A 192 -1.58 -4.89 -1.40
N LEU A 193 -2.33 -5.81 -2.02
CA LEU A 193 -3.54 -6.40 -1.44
C LEU A 193 -3.21 -7.15 -0.14
N MET A 194 -2.08 -7.84 -0.08
CA MET A 194 -1.67 -8.62 1.10
C MET A 194 -1.24 -7.75 2.29
N GLU A 195 -0.81 -6.51 2.04
CA GLU A 195 -0.36 -5.62 3.11
C GLU A 195 -1.53 -5.23 4.03
N THR A 196 -1.45 -5.57 5.32
CA THR A 196 -2.49 -5.29 6.32
C THR A 196 -1.92 -4.49 7.49
N PRO A 197 -1.77 -3.15 7.39
CA PRO A 197 -1.20 -2.34 8.45
C PRO A 197 -2.04 -2.33 9.73
N SER A 198 -1.38 -2.38 10.88
CA SER A 198 -1.99 -2.39 12.22
C SER A 198 -2.62 -1.04 12.61
N SER A 199 -3.66 -1.12 13.45
CA SER A 199 -4.28 0.03 14.11
C SER A 199 -3.33 0.73 15.07
N ILE A 200 -2.39 -0.03 15.66
CA ILE A 200 -1.39 0.44 16.61
C ILE A 200 0.02 0.26 15.99
N PRO A 201 0.83 1.32 15.89
CA PRO A 201 2.14 1.24 15.28
C PRO A 201 3.15 0.53 16.19
N GLU A 202 4.00 -0.32 15.61
CA GLU A 202 5.09 -1.00 16.35
C GLU A 202 6.37 -0.16 16.40
N ALA A 203 6.59 0.70 15.41
CA ALA A 203 7.85 1.41 15.22
C ALA A 203 7.98 2.71 16.05
N PHE A 204 6.87 3.23 16.56
CA PHE A 204 6.83 4.43 17.40
C PHE A 204 5.57 4.45 18.26
N THR A 205 5.56 5.26 19.32
CA THR A 205 4.39 5.42 20.19
C THR A 205 3.92 6.89 20.15
N PRO A 206 2.71 7.17 19.62
CA PRO A 206 2.13 8.51 19.65
C PRO A 206 1.56 8.85 21.05
N ASP A 207 1.55 10.14 21.38
CA ASP A 207 0.80 10.67 22.53
C ASP A 207 -0.61 11.08 22.08
N ILE A 208 -1.49 10.08 21.95
CA ILE A 208 -2.86 10.24 21.45
C ILE A 208 -3.68 11.13 22.39
N ALA A 209 -3.44 11.04 23.71
CA ALA A 209 -4.16 11.83 24.69
C ALA A 209 -3.86 13.33 24.54
N ALA A 210 -2.57 13.70 24.43
CA ALA A 210 -2.18 15.09 24.17
C ALA A 210 -2.73 15.59 22.82
N ALA A 211 -2.66 14.76 21.78
CA ALA A 211 -3.19 15.10 20.45
C ALA A 211 -4.70 15.42 20.47
N ARG A 212 -5.50 14.58 21.14
CA ARG A 212 -6.95 14.78 21.30
C ARG A 212 -7.27 16.05 22.09
N GLN A 213 -6.50 16.35 23.14
CA GLN A 213 -6.69 17.56 23.92
C GLN A 213 -6.43 18.84 23.10
N ILE A 214 -5.40 18.82 22.24
CA ILE A 214 -5.09 19.93 21.33
C ILE A 214 -6.25 20.18 20.36
N ILE A 215 -6.76 19.12 19.72
CA ILE A 215 -7.89 19.22 18.78
C ILE A 215 -9.16 19.69 19.49
N ALA A 216 -9.49 19.13 20.65
CA ALA A 216 -10.66 19.52 21.42
C ALA A 216 -10.63 21.01 21.77
N THR A 217 -9.47 21.52 22.19
CA THR A 217 -9.27 22.94 22.46
C THR A 217 -9.49 23.79 21.21
N ALA A 218 -8.87 23.40 20.09
CA ALA A 218 -9.00 24.14 18.84
C ALA A 218 -10.45 24.20 18.36
N LEU A 219 -11.19 23.09 18.40
CA LEU A 219 -12.62 23.03 18.04
C LEU A 219 -13.47 23.91 18.97
N ALA A 220 -13.24 23.87 20.28
CA ALA A 220 -13.95 24.71 21.24
C ALA A 220 -13.73 26.21 20.99
N THR A 221 -12.50 26.59 20.61
CA THR A 221 -12.14 27.97 20.27
C THR A 221 -12.40 28.36 18.81
N ARG A 222 -12.93 27.44 17.99
CA ARG A 222 -13.12 27.61 16.53
C ARG A 222 -11.85 28.05 15.80
N GLN A 223 -10.70 27.52 16.21
CA GLN A 223 -9.41 27.73 15.58
C GLN A 223 -9.21 26.72 14.45
N ASP A 224 -9.65 27.08 13.24
CA ASP A 224 -9.40 26.35 12.00
C ASP A 224 -8.93 27.33 10.92
N PRO A 225 -7.71 27.17 10.36
CA PRO A 225 -6.71 26.14 10.64
C PRO A 225 -6.15 26.22 12.08
N LEU A 226 -5.51 25.15 12.54
CA LEU A 226 -4.78 25.16 13.82
C LEU A 226 -3.72 26.26 13.82
N ASN A 227 -3.54 26.88 14.99
CA ASN A 227 -2.46 27.83 15.21
C ASN A 227 -1.08 27.13 15.18
N ILE A 228 0.00 27.91 15.07
CA ILE A 228 1.34 27.34 14.89
C ILE A 228 1.81 26.55 16.13
N GLN A 229 1.42 26.98 17.33
CA GLN A 229 1.74 26.29 18.58
C GLN A 229 1.05 24.92 18.65
N ALA A 230 -0.26 24.87 18.38
CA ALA A 230 -1.06 23.66 18.30
C ALA A 230 -0.57 22.73 17.17
N THR A 231 -0.22 23.30 16.02
CA THR A 231 0.40 22.57 14.89
C THR A 231 1.70 21.89 15.31
N HIS A 232 2.60 22.63 15.96
CA HIS A 232 3.88 22.10 16.44
C HIS A 232 3.69 21.03 17.52
N ALA A 233 2.82 21.28 18.49
CA ALA A 233 2.50 20.33 19.56
C ALA A 233 1.86 19.04 19.01
N LEU A 234 0.94 19.14 18.05
CA LEU A 234 0.28 17.98 17.46
C LEU A 234 1.28 17.11 16.68
N LEU A 235 2.12 17.71 15.84
CA LEU A 235 3.15 16.96 15.10
C LEU A 235 4.20 16.35 16.05
N THR A 236 4.53 17.04 17.14
CA THR A 236 5.42 16.52 18.20
C THR A 236 4.83 15.29 18.89
N ALA A 237 3.51 15.27 19.15
CA ALA A 237 2.81 14.13 19.73
C ALA A 237 2.93 12.85 18.89
N TYR A 238 3.09 13.00 17.56
CA TYR A 238 3.35 11.90 16.62
C TYR A 238 4.83 11.73 16.26
N ARG A 239 5.74 12.40 17.00
CA ARG A 239 7.20 12.31 16.81
C ARG A 239 7.65 12.72 15.39
N ILE A 240 6.97 13.66 14.76
CA ILE A 240 7.38 14.22 13.46
C ILE A 240 8.43 15.32 13.74
N PRO A 241 9.68 15.19 13.26
CA PRO A 241 10.71 16.18 13.52
C PRO A 241 10.37 17.54 12.91
N LEU A 242 10.52 18.59 13.71
CA LEU A 242 10.19 19.97 13.38
C LEU A 242 11.39 20.88 13.63
N VAL A 243 11.49 21.95 12.84
CA VAL A 243 12.45 23.01 13.13
C VAL A 243 12.17 23.62 14.51
N ASN A 244 13.22 23.79 15.33
CA ASN A 244 13.11 24.37 16.65
C ASN A 244 12.51 25.79 16.55
N THR A 245 11.26 25.94 16.98
CA THR A 245 10.49 27.17 16.78
C THR A 245 10.17 27.80 18.13
N GLY A 246 10.65 29.03 18.34
CA GLY A 246 10.21 29.88 19.43
C GLY A 246 8.96 30.67 19.05
N PHE A 247 8.05 30.87 20.00
CA PHE A 247 6.81 31.62 19.81
C PHE A 247 6.82 32.88 20.67
N ALA A 248 6.58 34.02 20.04
CA ALA A 248 6.55 35.33 20.70
C ALA A 248 5.24 36.05 20.37
N ALA A 249 4.58 36.66 21.36
CA ALA A 249 3.41 37.48 21.16
C ALA A 249 3.78 38.90 20.68
N THR A 250 4.97 39.39 21.04
CA THR A 250 5.41 40.77 20.76
C THR A 250 6.76 40.83 20.03
N PRO A 251 7.07 41.97 19.37
CA PRO A 251 8.41 42.22 18.83
C PRO A 251 9.54 42.08 19.86
N GLU A 252 9.30 42.49 21.11
CA GLU A 252 10.27 42.40 22.21
C GLU A 252 10.56 40.95 22.58
N GLU A 253 9.51 40.13 22.72
CA GLU A 253 9.65 38.69 22.97
C GLU A 253 10.36 37.98 21.81
N ALA A 254 10.07 38.37 20.56
CA ALA A 254 10.72 37.80 19.39
C ALA A 254 12.24 38.09 19.39
N ALA A 255 12.62 39.31 19.76
CA ALA A 255 14.02 39.70 19.92
C ALA A 255 14.72 38.90 21.03
N GLN A 256 14.04 38.68 22.17
CA GLN A 256 14.58 37.86 23.26
C GLN A 256 14.80 36.40 22.83
N LEU A 257 13.85 35.80 22.09
CA LEU A 257 14.00 34.45 21.55
C LEU A 257 15.14 34.35 20.55
N ALA A 258 15.33 35.37 19.70
CA ALA A 258 16.45 35.42 18.78
C ALA A 258 17.79 35.45 19.53
N ALA A 259 17.87 36.18 20.65
CA ALA A 259 19.05 36.18 21.52
C ALA A 259 19.37 34.78 22.09
N GLN A 260 18.32 34.03 22.46
CA GLN A 260 18.46 32.69 23.03
C GLN A 260 18.86 31.64 21.99
N LEU A 261 18.29 31.71 20.78
CA LEU A 261 18.60 30.79 19.69
C LEU A 261 20.03 30.99 19.17
N GLY A 262 20.48 32.25 19.10
CA GLY A 262 21.78 32.61 18.55
C GLY A 262 21.89 32.43 17.04
N GLY A 263 22.91 33.06 16.44
CA GLY A 263 23.11 33.05 14.98
C GLY A 263 22.04 33.80 14.20
N HIS A 264 21.93 33.51 12.91
CA HIS A 264 20.88 34.09 12.06
C HIS A 264 19.54 33.40 12.31
N VAL A 265 18.46 34.16 12.31
CA VAL A 265 17.11 33.63 12.50
C VAL A 265 16.16 34.03 11.36
N ALA A 266 15.13 33.23 11.18
CA ALA A 266 13.96 33.57 10.39
C ALA A 266 12.82 33.98 11.32
N LEU A 267 12.15 35.07 10.96
CA LEU A 267 10.97 35.60 11.64
C LEU A 267 9.76 35.45 10.73
N LYS A 268 8.67 34.89 11.25
CA LYS A 268 7.42 34.71 10.50
C LYS A 268 6.24 35.21 11.32
N ILE A 269 5.37 36.01 10.70
CA ILE A 269 4.08 36.38 11.30
C ILE A 269 3.20 35.15 11.40
N PHE A 270 2.45 35.10 12.49
CA PHE A 270 1.45 34.09 12.72
C PHE A 270 0.05 34.71 12.85
N SER A 271 -0.82 34.34 11.91
CA SER A 271 -2.25 34.69 11.90
C SER A 271 -3.04 33.61 11.17
N PRO A 272 -4.21 33.17 11.69
CA PRO A 272 -5.07 32.20 11.03
C PRO A 272 -5.74 32.78 9.78
N GLN A 273 -5.87 34.11 9.66
CA GLN A 273 -6.51 34.76 8.51
C GLN A 273 -5.54 35.02 7.34
N ILE A 274 -4.23 34.84 7.54
CA ILE A 274 -3.23 35.01 6.48
C ILE A 274 -2.92 33.66 5.84
N ALA A 275 -3.49 33.42 4.64
CA ALA A 275 -3.31 32.17 3.90
C ALA A 275 -1.85 31.95 3.46
N ASN A 276 -1.23 32.97 2.87
CA ASN A 276 0.17 32.97 2.48
C ASN A 276 0.90 34.16 3.11
N ARG A 277 1.85 33.84 3.99
CA ARG A 277 2.60 34.84 4.76
C ARG A 277 3.51 35.69 3.89
N ALA A 278 4.02 35.13 2.79
CA ALA A 278 4.93 35.85 1.90
C ALA A 278 4.23 37.04 1.23
N ASP A 279 2.95 36.90 0.88
CA ASP A 279 2.18 37.90 0.14
C ASP A 279 1.95 39.20 0.94
N VAL A 280 1.96 39.10 2.26
CA VAL A 280 1.82 40.25 3.18
C VAL A 280 3.16 40.71 3.76
N GLY A 281 4.29 40.18 3.25
CA GLY A 281 5.62 40.44 3.81
C GLY A 281 5.82 39.90 5.23
N GLY A 282 5.03 38.91 5.63
CA GLY A 282 5.05 38.26 6.95
C GLY A 282 6.14 37.22 7.11
N VAL A 283 7.21 37.27 6.30
CA VAL A 283 8.39 36.41 6.39
C VAL A 283 9.62 37.28 6.21
N ALA A 284 10.56 37.21 7.16
CA ALA A 284 11.88 37.80 7.05
C ALA A 284 12.92 36.72 7.42
N LEU A 285 13.99 36.66 6.63
CA LEU A 285 14.97 35.60 6.67
C LEU A 285 16.35 36.19 6.96
N ALA A 286 17.25 35.37 7.50
CA ALA A 286 18.65 35.71 7.73
C ALA A 286 18.89 36.93 8.66
N LEU A 287 17.98 37.19 9.60
CA LEU A 287 18.09 38.30 10.55
C LEU A 287 19.23 38.06 11.54
N GLU A 288 20.09 39.06 11.72
CA GLU A 288 21.27 39.04 12.57
C GLU A 288 20.98 39.70 13.92
N GLY A 289 20.75 38.86 14.93
CA GLY A 289 20.62 39.27 16.31
C GLY A 289 19.29 39.94 16.69
N PRO A 290 19.14 40.31 17.98
CA PRO A 290 17.85 40.72 18.55
C PRO A 290 17.28 42.02 17.97
N GLN A 291 18.15 42.97 17.65
CA GLN A 291 17.73 44.29 17.17
C GLN A 291 17.08 44.22 15.79
N GLU A 292 17.70 43.50 14.84
CA GLU A 292 17.14 43.36 13.49
C GLU A 292 15.80 42.61 13.53
N VAL A 293 15.66 41.63 14.43
CA VAL A 293 14.39 40.92 14.67
C VAL A 293 13.30 41.84 15.19
N PHE A 294 13.60 42.70 16.16
CA PHE A 294 12.65 43.69 16.68
C PHE A 294 12.17 44.67 15.59
N GLU A 295 13.12 45.18 14.79
CA GLU A 295 12.84 46.11 13.70
C GLU A 295 12.00 45.45 12.60
N ALA A 296 12.36 44.22 12.21
CA ALA A 296 11.63 43.43 11.23
C ALA A 296 10.20 43.10 11.70
N ALA A 297 10.03 42.68 12.97
CA ALA A 297 8.73 42.38 13.57
C ALA A 297 7.80 43.60 13.58
N THR A 298 8.35 44.77 13.95
CA THR A 298 7.60 46.03 13.97
C THR A 298 7.20 46.46 12.55
N ALA A 299 8.12 46.36 11.58
CA ALA A 299 7.85 46.67 10.18
C ALA A 299 6.85 45.70 9.54
N MET A 300 6.84 44.44 9.99
CA MET A 300 5.86 43.43 9.62
C MET A 300 4.44 43.81 10.06
N LEU A 301 4.25 44.18 11.33
CA LEU A 301 2.92 44.58 11.84
C LEU A 301 2.35 45.77 11.08
N ARG A 302 3.15 46.82 10.85
CA ARG A 302 2.72 48.00 10.06
C ARG A 302 2.30 47.65 8.63
N ARG A 303 3.01 46.71 7.99
CA ARG A 303 2.66 46.24 6.64
C ARG A 303 1.34 45.48 6.65
N VAL A 304 1.13 44.60 7.62
CA VAL A 304 -0.12 43.84 7.72
C VAL A 304 -1.30 44.76 8.04
N GLU A 305 -1.14 45.76 8.89
CA GLU A 305 -2.17 46.79 9.12
C GLU A 305 -2.58 47.50 7.82
N THR A 306 -1.64 47.71 6.91
CA THR A 306 -1.89 48.39 5.63
C THR A 306 -2.50 47.45 4.58
N LEU A 307 -1.96 46.23 4.45
CA LEU A 307 -2.30 45.29 3.37
C LEU A 307 -3.47 44.36 3.71
N ALA A 308 -3.72 44.12 5.00
CA ALA A 308 -4.75 43.22 5.50
C ALA A 308 -5.36 43.78 6.80
N ALA A 309 -5.86 45.01 6.74
CA ALA A 309 -6.48 45.70 7.86
C ALA A 309 -7.59 44.84 8.53
N GLY A 310 -7.59 44.81 9.87
CA GLY A 310 -8.54 43.99 10.65
C GLY A 310 -8.12 42.53 10.84
N THR A 311 -6.98 42.11 10.28
CA THR A 311 -6.39 40.80 10.57
C THR A 311 -5.87 40.73 11.99
N VAL A 312 -6.21 39.66 12.71
CA VAL A 312 -5.69 39.39 14.06
C VAL A 312 -4.34 38.70 13.92
N ILE A 313 -3.31 39.33 14.47
CA ILE A 313 -1.97 38.75 14.58
C ILE A 313 -1.84 38.13 15.96
N GLU A 314 -1.63 36.82 15.99
CA GLU A 314 -1.44 36.08 17.24
C GLU A 314 0.01 36.16 17.73
N GLY A 315 0.96 36.50 16.83
CA GLY A 315 2.35 36.78 17.19
C GLY A 315 3.34 36.44 16.08
N PHE A 316 4.51 35.97 16.50
CA PHE A 316 5.67 35.65 15.68
C PHE A 316 6.22 34.27 15.99
N ALA A 317 6.69 33.61 14.93
CA ALA A 317 7.52 32.41 15.02
C ALA A 317 8.96 32.79 14.72
N VAL A 318 9.86 32.51 15.66
CA VAL A 318 11.30 32.72 15.54
C VAL A 318 11.96 31.36 15.37
N GLN A 319 12.67 31.18 14.26
CA GLN A 319 13.28 29.90 13.88
C GLN A 319 14.77 30.11 13.57
N PRO A 320 15.65 29.14 13.87
CA PRO A 320 17.03 29.20 13.40
C PRO A 320 17.07 29.20 11.87
N MET A 321 17.95 30.01 11.28
CA MET A 321 18.17 30.03 9.84
C MET A 321 19.02 28.83 9.43
N LEU A 322 18.36 27.75 9.05
CA LEU A 322 19.03 26.53 8.60
C LEU A 322 19.47 26.66 7.15
N SER A 323 20.69 26.24 6.84
CA SER A 323 21.14 26.09 5.46
C SER A 323 20.51 24.83 4.88
N ARG A 324 19.83 24.96 3.73
CA ARG A 324 19.26 23.81 3.03
C ARG A 324 20.34 22.78 2.66
N GLY A 325 21.56 23.24 2.34
CA GLY A 325 22.65 22.39 1.88
C GLY A 325 22.17 21.39 0.82
N ASP A 326 22.34 20.11 1.13
CA ASP A 326 21.98 18.96 0.30
C ASP A 326 20.57 18.40 0.59
N ALA A 327 19.70 19.10 1.33
CA ALA A 327 18.36 18.62 1.67
C ALA A 327 17.36 18.86 0.54
N TYR A 328 16.61 17.84 0.13
CA TYR A 328 15.51 17.97 -0.85
C TYR A 328 14.24 18.50 -0.18
N GLU A 329 13.40 19.19 -0.96
CA GLU A 329 12.08 19.65 -0.51
C GLU A 329 11.00 18.68 -0.98
N ILE A 330 10.23 18.17 -0.01
CA ILE A 330 9.16 17.20 -0.19
C ILE A 330 7.87 17.80 0.37
N ALA A 331 6.74 17.44 -0.24
CA ALA A 331 5.42 17.69 0.32
C ALA A 331 4.77 16.35 0.70
N ILE A 332 4.28 16.27 1.93
CA ILE A 332 3.48 15.14 2.40
C ILE A 332 2.26 15.64 3.17
N GLY A 333 1.20 14.85 3.20
CA GLY A 333 0.04 15.23 3.99
C GLY A 333 -1.19 14.40 3.76
N VAL A 334 -2.32 14.94 4.23
CA VAL A 334 -3.65 14.34 4.18
C VAL A 334 -4.59 15.32 3.50
N ARG A 335 -5.45 14.81 2.63
CA ARG A 335 -6.59 15.54 2.09
C ARG A 335 -7.85 14.71 2.28
N THR A 336 -8.95 15.37 2.63
CA THR A 336 -10.28 14.75 2.65
C THR A 336 -11.13 15.49 1.62
N GLY A 337 -11.57 14.78 0.58
CA GLY A 337 -12.46 15.35 -0.45
C GLY A 337 -13.92 15.25 -0.02
N ARG A 338 -14.75 16.25 -0.35
CA ARG A 338 -16.21 16.16 -0.14
C ARG A 338 -16.88 15.15 -1.07
N ASP A 339 -16.33 14.98 -2.28
CA ASP A 339 -16.93 14.16 -3.34
C ASP A 339 -16.34 12.74 -3.43
N PHE A 340 -15.33 12.42 -2.61
CA PHE A 340 -14.67 11.11 -2.64
C PHE A 340 -15.12 10.25 -1.46
N LYS A 341 -16.01 9.30 -1.72
CA LYS A 341 -16.58 8.40 -0.70
C LYS A 341 -15.54 7.53 0.04
N ALA A 342 -14.31 7.41 -0.44
CA ALA A 342 -13.28 6.62 0.22
C ALA A 342 -12.56 7.36 1.38
N GLY A 343 -12.99 8.57 1.71
CA GLY A 343 -12.54 9.28 2.90
C GLY A 343 -11.17 9.95 2.76
N PRO A 344 -10.36 10.01 3.85
CA PRO A 344 -9.08 10.70 3.84
C PRO A 344 -8.06 9.98 2.96
N VAL A 345 -7.28 10.75 2.22
CA VAL A 345 -6.21 10.26 1.35
C VAL A 345 -4.88 10.90 1.71
N LEU A 346 -3.82 10.09 1.67
CA LEU A 346 -2.45 10.54 1.88
C LEU A 346 -1.85 10.99 0.55
N PHE A 347 -0.99 11.98 0.58
CA PHE A 347 -0.21 12.39 -0.59
C PHE A 347 1.29 12.49 -0.29
N PHE A 348 2.09 12.26 -1.31
CA PHE A 348 3.55 12.40 -1.31
C PHE A 348 4.00 12.99 -2.64
N GLY A 349 4.99 13.89 -2.61
CA GLY A 349 5.66 14.31 -3.84
C GLY A 349 6.62 15.47 -3.66
N HIS A 350 6.93 16.13 -4.77
CA HIS A 350 7.84 17.27 -4.80
C HIS A 350 7.29 18.43 -3.96
N GLY A 351 8.10 19.01 -3.06
CA GLY A 351 7.71 20.11 -2.18
C GLY A 351 8.18 21.50 -2.62
N GLY A 352 7.99 22.48 -1.75
CA GLY A 352 8.37 23.87 -2.02
C GLY A 352 7.28 24.66 -2.75
N THR A 353 7.62 25.88 -3.17
CA THR A 353 6.68 26.85 -3.74
C THR A 353 6.13 26.46 -5.11
N GLU A 354 6.87 25.66 -5.87
CA GLU A 354 6.51 25.26 -7.25
C GLU A 354 5.74 23.93 -7.33
N THR A 355 5.30 23.38 -6.19
CA THR A 355 4.62 22.06 -6.10
C THR A 355 3.50 21.89 -7.14
N GLN A 356 2.66 22.92 -7.33
CA GLN A 356 1.53 22.87 -8.27
C GLN A 356 1.97 22.80 -9.73
N VAL A 357 3.05 23.48 -10.09
CA VAL A 357 3.57 23.55 -11.47
C VAL A 357 4.33 22.27 -11.82
N ILE A 358 5.09 21.73 -10.87
CA ILE A 358 5.86 20.48 -11.07
C ILE A 358 4.92 19.29 -11.27
N ASN A 359 3.76 19.28 -10.59
CA ASN A 359 2.71 18.25 -10.70
C ASN A 359 3.28 16.83 -10.57
N ASP A 360 4.02 16.57 -9.49
CA ASP A 360 4.65 15.28 -9.18
C ASP A 360 4.14 14.76 -7.83
N LEU A 361 2.84 14.47 -7.75
CA LEU A 361 2.16 13.97 -6.56
C LEU A 361 1.61 12.56 -6.79
N ALA A 362 1.81 11.70 -5.81
CA ALA A 362 1.17 10.39 -5.72
C ALA A 362 0.24 10.36 -4.50
N TYR A 363 -0.75 9.45 -4.53
CA TYR A 363 -1.75 9.30 -3.48
C TYR A 363 -1.83 7.86 -3.00
N ALA A 364 -2.19 7.68 -1.73
CA ALA A 364 -2.47 6.37 -1.12
C ALA A 364 -3.64 6.46 -0.14
N LEU A 365 -4.29 5.33 0.08
CA LEU A 365 -5.29 5.18 1.13
C LEU A 365 -4.60 4.78 2.44
N PRO A 366 -4.95 5.41 3.58
CA PRO A 366 -4.58 4.90 4.89
C PRO A 366 -5.31 3.58 5.19
N PRO A 367 -4.77 2.71 6.06
CA PRO A 367 -3.51 2.87 6.78
C PRO A 367 -2.28 2.51 5.91
N LEU A 368 -1.09 2.98 6.30
CA LEU A 368 0.19 2.64 5.66
C LEU A 368 1.10 1.85 6.60
N ASN A 369 1.83 0.90 6.03
CA ASN A 369 3.05 0.34 6.60
C ASN A 369 4.29 0.77 5.76
N MET A 370 5.48 0.30 6.11
CA MET A 370 6.72 0.69 5.42
C MET A 370 6.74 0.29 3.94
N HIS A 371 6.11 -0.83 3.57
CA HIS A 371 6.01 -1.25 2.18
C HIS A 371 5.11 -0.31 1.38
N LEU A 372 3.89 -0.04 1.90
CA LEU A 372 2.93 0.86 1.27
C LEU A 372 3.46 2.30 1.17
N ALA A 373 4.19 2.79 2.18
CA ALA A 373 4.83 4.11 2.14
C ALA A 373 5.89 4.20 1.04
N ARG A 374 6.77 3.18 0.91
CA ARG A 374 7.76 3.14 -0.18
C ARG A 374 7.10 3.00 -1.54
N GLU A 375 6.03 2.24 -1.65
CA GLU A 375 5.25 2.12 -2.89
C GLU A 375 4.65 3.47 -3.29
N LEU A 376 4.02 4.20 -2.34
CA LEU A 376 3.51 5.56 -2.58
C LEU A 376 4.63 6.48 -3.10
N MET A 377 5.79 6.47 -2.45
CA MET A 377 6.94 7.27 -2.86
C MET A 377 7.41 6.89 -4.28
N SER A 378 7.45 5.59 -4.59
CA SER A 378 7.96 5.07 -5.86
C SER A 378 7.24 5.56 -7.11
N ARG A 379 6.01 6.06 -6.95
CA ARG A 379 5.16 6.57 -8.02
C ARG A 379 5.46 8.02 -8.42
N THR A 380 6.50 8.63 -7.85
CA THR A 380 6.90 10.02 -8.12
C THR A 380 8.28 10.11 -8.75
N ARG A 381 8.48 11.13 -9.60
CA ARG A 381 9.79 11.42 -10.22
C ARG A 381 10.79 11.89 -9.18
N ILE A 382 10.35 12.62 -8.14
CA ILE A 382 11.22 13.04 -7.05
C ILE A 382 11.86 11.84 -6.35
N TYR A 383 11.13 10.75 -6.12
CA TYR A 383 11.71 9.55 -5.51
C TYR A 383 12.76 8.87 -6.39
N ALA A 384 12.56 8.83 -7.71
CA ALA A 384 13.58 8.35 -8.63
C ALA A 384 14.88 9.18 -8.50
N LYS A 385 14.75 10.51 -8.39
CA LYS A 385 15.88 11.42 -8.16
C LYS A 385 16.54 11.23 -6.79
N LEU A 386 15.77 10.98 -5.73
CA LEU A 386 16.29 10.69 -4.39
C LEU A 386 17.15 9.42 -4.39
N ARG A 387 16.76 8.40 -5.15
CA ARG A 387 17.50 7.12 -5.25
C ARG A 387 18.72 7.17 -6.18
N ALA A 388 18.65 7.97 -7.24
CA ALA A 388 19.64 7.94 -8.32
C ALA A 388 20.85 8.86 -8.10
N ASN A 389 20.89 9.62 -7.00
CA ASN A 389 21.95 10.61 -6.76
C ASN A 389 22.85 10.23 -5.56
N PRO A 390 23.89 9.40 -5.74
CA PRO A 390 24.82 9.03 -4.67
C PRO A 390 25.52 10.24 -4.02
N GLY A 391 25.73 11.31 -4.78
CA GLY A 391 26.35 12.54 -4.27
C GLY A 391 25.47 13.36 -3.34
N ARG A 392 24.18 13.02 -3.24
CA ARG A 392 23.19 13.71 -2.40
C ARG A 392 22.28 12.69 -1.72
N ALA A 393 22.88 11.82 -0.92
CA ALA A 393 22.19 10.73 -0.24
C ALA A 393 21.11 11.24 0.72
N VAL A 394 20.04 10.47 0.85
CA VAL A 394 18.90 10.76 1.72
C VAL A 394 18.49 9.55 2.54
N ASP A 395 17.98 9.80 3.74
CA ASP A 395 17.35 8.77 4.57
C ASP A 395 15.91 8.50 4.09
N LEU A 396 15.78 7.53 3.18
CA LEU A 396 14.48 7.10 2.65
C LEU A 396 13.59 6.42 3.71
N ASP A 397 14.20 5.85 4.75
CA ASP A 397 13.47 5.14 5.79
C ASP A 397 12.86 6.11 6.80
N ALA A 398 13.58 7.18 7.16
CA ALA A 398 13.01 8.30 7.92
C ALA A 398 11.84 8.97 7.17
N LEU A 399 11.95 9.10 5.85
CA LEU A 399 10.88 9.66 5.01
C LEU A 399 9.65 8.75 4.98
N ALA A 400 9.83 7.44 4.76
CA ALA A 400 8.74 6.46 4.81
C ALA A 400 8.10 6.38 6.21
N MET A 401 8.90 6.43 7.27
CA MET A 401 8.41 6.47 8.66
C MET A 401 7.56 7.72 8.93
N THR A 402 7.88 8.85 8.31
CA THR A 402 7.08 10.08 8.46
C THR A 402 5.71 9.95 7.79
N LEU A 403 5.63 9.30 6.62
CA LEU A 403 4.34 8.94 6.01
C LEU A 403 3.53 7.99 6.90
N LEU A 404 4.17 7.03 7.58
CA LEU A 404 3.53 6.16 8.57
C LEU A 404 2.91 6.97 9.72
N LYS A 405 3.67 7.92 10.28
CA LYS A 405 3.21 8.81 11.36
C LYS A 405 2.01 9.63 10.92
N VAL A 406 2.06 10.20 9.71
CA VAL A 406 0.93 10.93 9.13
C VAL A 406 -0.27 10.00 8.90
N SER A 407 -0.06 8.77 8.44
CA SER A 407 -1.13 7.77 8.33
C SER A 407 -1.74 7.44 9.70
N GLN A 408 -0.94 7.32 10.74
CA GLN A 408 -1.42 7.04 12.09
C GLN A 408 -2.26 8.20 12.64
N MET A 409 -1.87 9.45 12.37
CA MET A 409 -2.70 10.62 12.72
C MET A 409 -4.11 10.51 12.14
N VAL A 410 -4.26 9.93 10.94
CA VAL A 410 -5.58 9.73 10.32
C VAL A 410 -6.39 8.66 11.07
N ILE A 411 -5.74 7.57 11.49
CA ILE A 411 -6.36 6.45 12.22
C ILE A 411 -6.81 6.89 13.62
N ASP A 412 -6.03 7.75 14.28
CA ASP A 412 -6.25 8.13 15.69
C ASP A 412 -7.20 9.32 15.86
N LEU A 413 -7.23 10.23 14.87
CA LEU A 413 -7.87 11.56 14.95
C LEU A 413 -8.94 11.69 13.87
N GLY A 414 -10.22 11.49 14.24
CA GLY A 414 -11.35 11.54 13.31
C GLY A 414 -11.62 12.95 12.79
N GLU A 415 -11.21 13.94 13.57
CA GLU A 415 -11.38 15.36 13.33
C GLU A 415 -10.39 15.93 12.30
N LEU A 416 -9.32 15.18 11.98
CA LEU A 416 -8.29 15.63 11.04
C LEU A 416 -8.81 15.59 9.59
N ILE A 417 -9.07 16.77 9.03
CA ILE A 417 -9.59 16.94 7.66
C ILE A 417 -8.45 17.14 6.66
N GLN A 418 -7.46 17.94 7.02
CA GLN A 418 -6.32 18.25 6.16
C GLN A 418 -5.04 18.38 6.98
N LEU A 419 -3.96 17.85 6.43
CA LEU A 419 -2.59 18.12 6.86
C LEU A 419 -1.76 18.41 5.62
N ASP A 420 -0.97 19.48 5.64
CA ASP A 420 -0.01 19.81 4.59
C ASP A 420 1.32 20.14 5.24
N ILE A 421 2.29 19.23 5.15
CA ILE A 421 3.68 19.46 5.56
C ILE A 421 4.46 19.84 4.31
N ASN A 422 4.70 21.13 4.16
CA ASN A 422 5.41 21.69 3.03
C ASN A 422 6.14 22.99 3.42
N PRO A 423 7.47 23.07 3.27
CA PRO A 423 8.37 21.99 2.86
C PRO A 423 8.72 21.05 4.03
N LEU A 424 8.82 19.77 3.72
CA LEU A 424 9.55 18.77 4.49
C LEU A 424 10.95 18.61 3.88
N TRP A 425 11.99 18.93 4.64
CA TRP A 425 13.36 18.68 4.22
C TRP A 425 13.76 17.24 4.46
N VAL A 426 14.47 16.64 3.50
CA VAL A 426 15.07 15.32 3.63
C VAL A 426 16.53 15.34 3.19
N SER A 427 17.42 14.86 4.04
CA SER A 427 18.85 14.71 3.80
C SER A 427 19.33 13.35 4.32
N ARG A 428 20.65 13.15 4.33
CA ARG A 428 21.28 11.98 4.96
C ARG A 428 21.06 11.91 6.49
N ASP A 429 20.77 13.04 7.12
CA ASP A 429 20.62 13.16 8.57
C ASP A 429 19.16 12.95 9.03
N GLY A 430 18.27 12.61 8.09
CA GLY A 430 16.86 12.35 8.34
C GLY A 430 15.95 13.39 7.68
N VAL A 431 14.85 13.70 8.37
CA VAL A 431 13.80 14.59 7.91
C VAL A 431 13.58 15.74 8.87
N LEU A 432 13.14 16.89 8.36
CA LEU A 432 12.81 18.06 9.17
C LEU A 432 11.65 18.85 8.54
N ALA A 433 10.52 18.94 9.24
CA ALA A 433 9.40 19.77 8.82
C ALA A 433 9.66 21.24 9.17
N LEU A 434 9.63 22.11 8.15
CA LEU A 434 9.85 23.55 8.33
C LEU A 434 8.54 24.32 8.56
N SER A 435 7.46 23.81 7.99
CA SER A 435 6.11 24.33 8.19
C SER A 435 5.09 23.24 7.94
N ALA A 436 3.96 23.38 8.61
CA ALA A 436 2.78 22.59 8.34
C ALA A 436 1.51 23.43 8.48
N ARG A 437 0.44 22.99 7.85
CA ARG A 437 -0.92 23.50 8.02
C ARG A 437 -1.84 22.33 8.35
N ILE A 438 -2.61 22.46 9.43
CA ILE A 438 -3.58 21.45 9.85
C ILE A 438 -4.96 22.09 9.90
N CYS A 439 -5.96 21.44 9.31
CA CYS A 439 -7.36 21.83 9.43
C CYS A 439 -8.16 20.70 10.11
N VAL A 440 -9.06 21.08 11.00
CA VAL A 440 -9.87 20.15 11.82
C VAL A 440 -11.36 20.48 11.76
N ALA A 441 -12.21 19.46 11.86
CA ALA A 441 -13.65 19.62 11.97
C ALA A 441 -14.24 18.58 12.93
N PRO A 442 -15.42 18.82 13.52
CA PRO A 442 -16.07 17.83 14.38
C PRO A 442 -16.26 16.48 13.67
N ALA A 443 -15.92 15.38 14.35
CA ALA A 443 -16.11 14.03 13.85
C ALA A 443 -17.53 13.51 14.14
N SER A 444 -18.09 12.70 13.25
CA SER A 444 -19.40 12.06 13.40
C SER A 444 -19.36 10.66 14.02
N GLY A 445 -18.17 10.13 14.31
CA GLY A 445 -17.96 8.77 14.81
C GLY A 445 -16.46 8.47 15.01
N PRO A 446 -16.11 7.21 15.33
CA PRO A 446 -14.74 6.77 15.48
C PRO A 446 -13.88 7.07 14.24
N ALA A 447 -12.62 7.45 14.47
CA ALA A 447 -11.67 7.83 13.43
C ALA A 447 -11.39 6.71 12.41
N THR A 448 -11.57 5.45 12.79
CA THR A 448 -11.40 4.31 11.89
C THR A 448 -12.59 4.09 10.95
N GLU A 449 -13.73 4.77 11.14
CA GLU A 449 -14.92 4.60 10.27
C GLU A 449 -14.84 5.39 8.97
N ARG A 450 -14.08 6.48 8.97
CA ARG A 450 -13.92 7.32 7.79
C ARG A 450 -12.90 6.77 6.78
N VAL A 451 -12.04 5.83 7.18
CA VAL A 451 -11.03 5.26 6.27
C VAL A 451 -11.66 4.17 5.41
N ALA A 452 -11.36 4.16 4.11
CA ALA A 452 -11.86 3.15 3.20
C ALA A 452 -11.35 1.73 3.50
N ILE A 453 -10.23 1.61 4.21
CA ILE A 453 -9.62 0.33 4.58
C ILE A 453 -9.46 0.32 6.08
N ARG A 454 -10.10 -0.62 6.75
CA ARG A 454 -9.95 -0.77 8.20
C ARG A 454 -8.55 -1.27 8.51
N PRO A 455 -7.85 -0.65 9.47
CA PRO A 455 -6.59 -1.19 9.95
C PRO A 455 -6.82 -2.53 10.65
N TYR A 456 -5.77 -3.34 10.69
CA TYR A 456 -5.78 -4.57 11.48
C TYR A 456 -6.03 -4.24 12.96
N PRO A 457 -7.10 -4.76 13.59
CA PRO A 457 -7.51 -4.34 14.93
C PRO A 457 -6.66 -5.06 16.00
N LYS A 458 -5.46 -4.53 16.22
CA LYS A 458 -4.46 -5.08 17.14
C LYS A 458 -4.95 -5.14 18.59
N GLU A 459 -5.90 -4.30 18.94
CA GLU A 459 -6.58 -4.30 20.24
C GLU A 459 -7.35 -5.60 20.55
N LEU A 460 -7.63 -6.45 19.55
CA LEU A 460 -8.28 -7.75 19.72
C LEU A 460 -7.28 -8.91 19.96
N GLU A 461 -5.98 -8.64 19.92
CA GLU A 461 -4.97 -9.64 20.24
C GLU A 461 -4.95 -9.94 21.75
N GLN A 462 -5.03 -11.22 22.12
CA GLN A 462 -4.89 -11.64 23.51
C GLN A 462 -4.17 -13.00 23.63
N PRO A 463 -3.22 -13.15 24.57
CA PRO A 463 -2.63 -14.46 24.87
C PRO A 463 -3.67 -15.37 25.55
N VAL A 464 -3.72 -16.63 25.12
CA VAL A 464 -4.61 -17.66 25.64
C VAL A 464 -3.76 -18.78 26.25
N PRO A 465 -3.62 -18.83 27.59
CA PRO A 465 -2.87 -19.90 28.24
C PRO A 465 -3.63 -21.23 28.15
N LEU A 466 -2.92 -22.32 27.90
CA LEU A 466 -3.45 -23.67 27.87
C LEU A 466 -3.11 -24.45 29.15
N PRO A 467 -3.90 -25.47 29.52
CA PRO A 467 -3.66 -26.28 30.72
C PRO A 467 -2.31 -27.03 30.71
N ASP A 468 -1.74 -27.29 29.53
CA ASP A 468 -0.45 -27.97 29.36
C ASP A 468 0.76 -27.01 29.44
N GLY A 469 0.53 -25.74 29.77
CA GLY A 469 1.57 -24.72 29.91
C GLY A 469 1.97 -24.04 28.60
N ARG A 470 1.42 -24.44 27.45
CA ARG A 470 1.55 -23.68 26.20
C ARG A 470 0.71 -22.40 26.26
N SER A 471 1.05 -21.42 25.42
CA SER A 471 0.22 -20.24 25.19
C SER A 471 -0.06 -20.12 23.71
N LEU A 472 -1.33 -19.93 23.36
CA LEU A 472 -1.77 -19.53 22.03
C LEU A 472 -1.98 -18.02 21.99
N LEU A 473 -2.13 -17.48 20.79
CA LEU A 473 -2.53 -16.11 20.54
C LEU A 473 -3.91 -16.15 19.89
N LEU A 474 -4.92 -15.56 20.55
CA LEU A 474 -6.16 -15.20 19.89
C LEU A 474 -5.92 -13.86 19.19
N ARG A 475 -6.21 -13.78 17.90
CA ARG A 475 -6.08 -12.55 17.14
C ARG A 475 -6.95 -12.56 15.89
N PRO A 476 -7.23 -11.40 15.26
CA PRO A 476 -7.80 -11.39 13.91
C PRO A 476 -6.89 -12.14 12.92
N ILE A 477 -7.52 -12.83 11.96
CA ILE A 477 -6.81 -13.53 10.87
C ILE A 477 -6.08 -12.52 10.00
N LEU A 478 -4.98 -12.92 9.36
CA LEU A 478 -4.25 -12.12 8.38
C LEU A 478 -4.20 -12.85 7.04
N PRO A 479 -4.04 -12.14 5.91
CA PRO A 479 -3.86 -12.76 4.59
C PRO A 479 -2.75 -13.82 4.57
N GLU A 480 -1.67 -13.60 5.33
CA GLU A 480 -0.54 -14.53 5.43
C GLU A 480 -0.90 -15.86 6.10
N ASP A 481 -2.02 -15.96 6.80
CA ASP A 481 -2.45 -17.19 7.48
C ASP A 481 -3.04 -18.25 6.55
N GLU A 482 -3.21 -17.95 5.26
CA GLU A 482 -3.75 -18.89 4.26
C GLU A 482 -3.08 -20.29 4.32
N PRO A 483 -1.74 -20.42 4.38
CA PRO A 483 -1.10 -21.74 4.49
C PRO A 483 -1.41 -22.45 5.82
N ALA A 484 -1.54 -21.70 6.92
CA ALA A 484 -1.86 -22.26 8.23
C ALA A 484 -3.32 -22.72 8.30
N LEU A 485 -4.23 -21.98 7.67
CA LEU A 485 -5.63 -22.35 7.49
C LEU A 485 -5.75 -23.61 6.64
N GLN A 486 -5.05 -23.68 5.50
CA GLN A 486 -4.99 -24.87 4.64
C GLN A 486 -4.53 -26.09 5.44
N ALA A 487 -3.45 -25.92 6.21
CA ALA A 487 -2.89 -26.99 7.03
C ALA A 487 -3.84 -27.41 8.15
N MET A 488 -4.58 -26.48 8.77
CA MET A 488 -5.58 -26.80 9.80
C MET A 488 -6.71 -27.64 9.21
N VAL A 489 -7.31 -27.19 8.11
CA VAL A 489 -8.40 -27.90 7.42
C VAL A 489 -7.95 -29.27 6.94
N GLY A 490 -6.72 -29.39 6.40
CA GLY A 490 -6.17 -30.68 5.98
C GLY A 490 -5.93 -31.69 7.11
N ARG A 491 -5.87 -31.24 8.37
CA ARG A 491 -5.81 -32.11 9.56
C ARG A 491 -7.19 -32.45 10.13
N MET A 492 -8.25 -31.76 9.73
CA MET A 492 -9.59 -31.98 10.24
C MET A 492 -10.19 -33.27 9.67
N PRO A 493 -10.91 -34.05 10.48
CA PRO A 493 -11.70 -35.17 9.98
C PRO A 493 -12.76 -34.71 8.96
N PRO A 494 -13.06 -35.50 7.90
CA PRO A 494 -14.01 -35.10 6.85
C PRO A 494 -15.40 -34.72 7.39
N GLU A 495 -15.83 -35.35 8.48
CA GLU A 495 -17.09 -35.04 9.16
C GLU A 495 -17.12 -33.63 9.78
N ASP A 496 -16.00 -33.15 10.32
CA ASP A 496 -15.88 -31.81 10.89
C ASP A 496 -15.80 -30.76 9.77
N VAL A 497 -15.14 -31.08 8.66
CA VAL A 497 -15.13 -30.24 7.45
C VAL A 497 -16.55 -30.11 6.90
N ARG A 498 -17.28 -31.24 6.76
CA ARG A 498 -18.68 -31.22 6.32
C ARG A 498 -19.55 -30.38 7.25
N ARG A 499 -19.39 -30.52 8.57
CA ARG A 499 -20.17 -29.75 9.55
C ARG A 499 -19.88 -28.25 9.49
N ARG A 500 -18.66 -27.85 9.12
CA ARG A 500 -18.27 -26.44 9.02
C ARG A 500 -18.62 -25.79 7.68
N PHE A 501 -18.47 -26.52 6.59
CA PHE A 501 -18.53 -25.98 5.24
C PHE A 501 -19.71 -26.50 4.42
N PHE A 502 -20.56 -27.35 5.01
CA PHE A 502 -21.66 -28.06 4.34
C PHE A 502 -21.21 -28.89 3.12
N GLN A 503 -19.90 -29.10 2.99
CA GLN A 503 -19.24 -29.79 1.89
C GLN A 503 -18.06 -30.58 2.43
N SER A 504 -17.75 -31.72 1.79
CA SER A 504 -16.59 -32.52 2.13
C SER A 504 -15.49 -32.32 1.10
N PHE A 505 -14.33 -31.84 1.54
CA PHE A 505 -13.12 -31.74 0.73
C PHE A 505 -11.89 -32.05 1.60
N LYS A 506 -10.81 -32.52 0.96
CA LYS A 506 -9.54 -32.80 1.63
C LYS A 506 -8.66 -31.56 1.77
N GLU A 507 -8.80 -30.64 0.83
CA GLU A 507 -8.04 -29.41 0.74
C GLU A 507 -9.03 -28.27 0.52
N LEU A 508 -8.82 -27.16 1.22
CA LEU A 508 -9.60 -25.94 1.05
C LEU A 508 -9.34 -25.39 -0.36
N PRO A 509 -10.39 -25.14 -1.17
CA PRO A 509 -10.23 -24.48 -2.47
C PRO A 509 -9.52 -23.12 -2.32
N PRO A 510 -8.58 -22.75 -3.21
CA PRO A 510 -7.79 -21.52 -3.07
C PRO A 510 -8.62 -20.23 -3.04
N ASP A 511 -9.71 -20.18 -3.80
CA ASP A 511 -10.65 -19.06 -3.80
C ASP A 511 -11.38 -18.90 -2.47
N MET A 512 -11.74 -20.03 -1.83
CA MET A 512 -12.34 -20.02 -0.51
C MET A 512 -11.30 -19.68 0.58
N ALA A 513 -10.06 -20.14 0.45
CA ALA A 513 -8.97 -19.80 1.35
C ALA A 513 -8.70 -18.28 1.37
N ALA A 514 -8.62 -17.67 0.18
CA ALA A 514 -8.46 -16.22 0.04
C ALA A 514 -9.63 -15.44 0.65
N ARG A 515 -10.88 -15.87 0.41
CA ARG A 515 -12.08 -15.24 1.01
C ARG A 515 -12.07 -15.27 2.55
N LEU A 516 -11.49 -16.31 3.15
CA LEU A 516 -11.47 -16.45 4.61
C LEU A 516 -10.33 -15.68 5.28
N THR A 517 -9.28 -15.30 4.54
CA THR A 517 -8.08 -14.65 5.09
C THR A 517 -7.95 -13.18 4.68
N GLN A 518 -8.51 -12.78 3.54
CA GLN A 518 -8.44 -11.42 2.99
C GLN A 518 -9.74 -10.65 3.30
N LEU A 519 -9.94 -10.35 4.58
CA LEU A 519 -11.19 -9.77 5.08
C LEU A 519 -11.23 -8.25 4.97
N ASP A 520 -12.44 -7.73 4.77
CA ASP A 520 -12.78 -6.36 5.15
C ASP A 520 -13.26 -6.35 6.62
N TYR A 521 -12.38 -5.94 7.55
CA TYR A 521 -12.69 -5.88 8.98
C TYR A 521 -13.86 -4.96 9.36
N ASP A 522 -14.46 -4.23 8.42
CA ASP A 522 -15.71 -3.51 8.69
C ASP A 522 -16.94 -4.43 8.71
N ARG A 523 -17.00 -5.39 7.78
CA ARG A 523 -18.18 -6.26 7.56
C ARG A 523 -17.95 -7.69 7.96
N GLU A 524 -16.71 -8.15 7.85
CA GLU A 524 -16.31 -9.52 8.13
C GLU A 524 -15.27 -9.52 9.24
N MET A 525 -15.33 -10.50 10.14
CA MET A 525 -14.33 -10.67 11.17
C MET A 525 -14.04 -12.15 11.34
N THR A 526 -12.77 -12.54 11.31
CA THR A 526 -12.36 -13.87 11.72
C THR A 526 -11.30 -13.75 12.80
N LEU A 527 -11.54 -14.38 13.94
CA LEU A 527 -10.57 -14.53 15.01
C LEU A 527 -9.98 -15.94 14.94
N VAL A 528 -8.67 -16.06 15.11
CA VAL A 528 -7.93 -17.32 15.04
C VAL A 528 -7.19 -17.60 16.34
N LEU A 529 -7.08 -18.88 16.69
CA LEU A 529 -6.14 -19.37 17.70
C LEU A 529 -4.89 -19.87 16.98
N ALA A 530 -3.82 -19.09 17.09
CA ALA A 530 -2.55 -19.34 16.41
C ALA A 530 -1.39 -19.47 17.41
N GLY A 531 -0.27 -19.99 16.92
CA GLY A 531 0.99 -20.05 17.67
C GLY A 531 1.56 -18.65 17.94
N PRO A 532 2.54 -18.54 18.85
CA PRO A 532 3.19 -17.27 19.15
C PRO A 532 4.10 -16.74 18.03
N GLU A 533 4.34 -17.53 16.98
CA GLU A 533 5.11 -17.09 15.81
C GLU A 533 4.35 -16.05 14.98
N VAL A 534 5.06 -15.42 14.03
CA VAL A 534 4.46 -14.50 13.07
C VAL A 534 3.47 -15.21 12.14
N ALA A 535 2.46 -14.47 11.68
CA ALA A 535 1.48 -14.93 10.70
C ALA A 535 2.16 -15.57 9.46
N GLY A 536 1.53 -16.61 8.91
CA GLY A 536 2.08 -17.45 7.84
C GLY A 536 3.17 -18.45 8.25
N LYS A 537 3.72 -18.34 9.46
CA LYS A 537 4.55 -19.40 10.08
C LYS A 537 3.89 -20.04 11.29
N ALA A 538 3.06 -19.27 12.00
CA ALA A 538 2.29 -19.76 13.13
C ALA A 538 1.34 -20.88 12.69
N ALA A 539 1.35 -21.99 13.43
CA ALA A 539 0.32 -23.00 13.26
C ALA A 539 -1.02 -22.46 13.78
N MET A 540 -2.11 -22.87 13.12
CA MET A 540 -3.48 -22.50 13.48
C MET A 540 -4.22 -23.75 13.99
N TRP A 541 -5.01 -23.58 15.06
CA TRP A 541 -5.80 -24.65 15.67
C TRP A 541 -7.28 -24.34 15.82
N GLY A 542 -7.70 -23.11 15.56
CA GLY A 542 -9.12 -22.78 15.55
C GLY A 542 -9.38 -21.44 14.94
N LEU A 543 -10.60 -21.26 14.46
CA LEU A 543 -11.09 -19.98 13.97
C LEU A 543 -12.58 -19.84 14.25
N VAL A 544 -13.02 -18.60 14.41
CA VAL A 544 -14.43 -18.22 14.35
C VAL A 544 -14.56 -17.02 13.43
N SER A 545 -15.50 -17.10 12.51
CA SER A 545 -15.82 -16.06 11.54
C SER A 545 -17.19 -15.48 11.84
N LEU A 546 -17.37 -14.21 11.48
CA LEU A 546 -18.62 -13.47 11.51
C LEU A 546 -18.74 -12.65 10.23
N SER A 547 -19.86 -12.76 9.53
CA SER A 547 -20.16 -12.00 8.31
C SER A 547 -21.45 -11.23 8.50
N ALA A 548 -21.37 -9.90 8.58
CA ALA A 548 -22.52 -9.03 8.77
C ALA A 548 -23.15 -8.60 7.43
N ASP A 549 -24.47 -8.45 7.43
CA ASP A 549 -25.18 -7.79 6.33
C ASP A 549 -24.82 -6.28 6.24
N PRO A 550 -25.17 -5.59 5.14
CA PRO A 550 -24.89 -4.16 4.97
C PRO A 550 -25.42 -3.25 6.06
N ASP A 551 -26.57 -3.60 6.65
CA ASP A 551 -27.34 -2.75 7.56
C ASP A 551 -27.08 -3.10 9.04
N ARG A 552 -26.23 -4.10 9.29
CA ARG A 552 -25.86 -4.67 10.58
C ARG A 552 -27.06 -5.21 11.36
N GLU A 553 -28.10 -5.65 10.68
CA GLU A 553 -29.25 -6.29 11.32
C GLU A 553 -28.86 -7.69 11.79
N GLN A 554 -28.32 -8.49 10.88
CA GLN A 554 -27.89 -9.86 11.16
C GLN A 554 -26.42 -10.07 10.79
N ALA A 555 -25.79 -10.98 11.53
CA ALA A 555 -24.47 -11.48 11.18
C ALA A 555 -24.36 -12.99 11.40
N GLU A 556 -23.94 -13.69 10.35
CA GLU A 556 -23.78 -15.14 10.36
C GLU A 556 -22.43 -15.50 10.97
N TYR A 557 -22.41 -16.39 11.97
CA TYR A 557 -21.17 -16.92 12.53
C TYR A 557 -20.84 -18.30 11.97
N ALA A 558 -19.55 -18.63 11.94
CA ALA A 558 -19.11 -19.99 11.68
C ALA A 558 -17.78 -20.32 12.37
N ILE A 559 -17.67 -21.50 12.98
CA ILE A 559 -16.56 -21.85 13.87
C ILE A 559 -15.94 -23.22 13.53
N ALA A 560 -14.62 -23.31 13.59
CA ALA A 560 -13.88 -24.57 13.48
C ALA A 560 -12.79 -24.64 14.54
N LEU A 561 -12.60 -25.81 15.14
CA LEU A 561 -11.57 -26.08 16.13
C LEU A 561 -10.93 -27.44 15.86
N ASP A 562 -9.60 -27.49 15.88
CA ASP A 562 -8.81 -28.70 15.78
C ASP A 562 -9.09 -29.60 16.99
N ARG A 563 -9.36 -30.90 16.75
CA ARG A 563 -9.74 -31.86 17.80
C ARG A 563 -8.71 -31.99 18.91
N SER A 564 -7.43 -31.72 18.62
CA SER A 564 -6.38 -31.73 19.64
C SER A 564 -6.60 -30.71 20.77
N LEU A 565 -7.41 -29.68 20.52
CA LEU A 565 -7.78 -28.63 21.46
C LEU A 565 -9.24 -28.70 21.95
N ALA A 566 -9.99 -29.71 21.52
CA ALA A 566 -11.38 -29.91 21.94
C ALA A 566 -11.46 -30.20 23.45
N GLY A 567 -12.59 -29.82 24.07
CA GLY A 567 -12.85 -30.05 25.49
C GLY A 567 -12.13 -29.10 26.45
N GLN A 568 -11.32 -28.15 25.96
CA GLN A 568 -10.60 -27.17 26.78
C GLN A 568 -11.31 -25.82 26.91
N GLY A 569 -12.57 -25.72 26.46
CA GLY A 569 -13.37 -24.47 26.49
C GLY A 569 -13.02 -23.45 25.40
N LEU A 570 -12.06 -23.75 24.51
CA LEU A 570 -11.59 -22.82 23.47
C LEU A 570 -12.65 -22.46 22.43
N GLY A 571 -13.59 -23.37 22.11
CA GLY A 571 -14.72 -23.07 21.24
C GLY A 571 -15.68 -22.04 21.86
N ALA A 572 -15.93 -22.15 23.16
CA ALA A 572 -16.73 -21.16 23.89
C ALA A 572 -16.02 -19.81 24.00
N LEU A 573 -14.70 -19.81 24.23
CA LEU A 573 -13.89 -18.59 24.21
C LEU A 573 -14.00 -17.89 22.85
N LEU A 574 -13.81 -18.60 21.74
CA LEU A 574 -13.93 -18.04 20.39
C LEU A 574 -15.31 -17.41 20.16
N MET A 575 -16.38 -18.15 20.46
CA MET A 575 -17.75 -17.65 20.33
C MET A 575 -18.01 -16.42 21.20
N GLN A 576 -17.56 -16.41 22.45
CA GLN A 576 -17.73 -15.25 23.33
C GLN A 576 -17.02 -14.00 22.78
N GLN A 577 -15.83 -14.16 22.23
CA GLN A 577 -15.05 -13.07 21.67
C GLN A 577 -15.68 -12.50 20.39
N ILE A 578 -16.18 -13.36 19.50
CA ILE A 578 -16.85 -12.89 18.29
C ILE A 578 -18.21 -12.24 18.58
N ILE A 579 -18.94 -12.72 19.60
CA ILE A 579 -20.19 -12.10 20.06
C ILE A 579 -19.90 -10.74 20.72
N ALA A 580 -18.83 -10.63 21.50
CA ALA A 580 -18.40 -9.36 22.07
C ALA A 580 -18.05 -8.34 20.98
N TYR A 581 -17.33 -8.78 19.95
CA TYR A 581 -17.05 -7.98 18.75
C TYR A 581 -18.35 -7.54 18.07
N ALA A 582 -19.31 -8.45 17.86
CA ALA A 582 -20.59 -8.15 17.24
C ALA A 582 -21.36 -7.04 17.99
N ARG A 583 -21.40 -7.11 19.32
CA ARG A 583 -22.00 -6.07 20.18
C ARG A 583 -21.32 -4.72 20.02
N GLN A 584 -19.98 -4.70 20.00
CA GLN A 584 -19.21 -3.47 19.81
C GLN A 584 -19.50 -2.80 18.46
N ARG A 585 -19.80 -3.60 17.42
CA ARG A 585 -20.17 -3.11 16.08
C ARG A 585 -21.63 -2.68 15.95
N GLY A 586 -22.44 -2.87 16.99
CA GLY A 586 -23.87 -2.56 16.96
C GLY A 586 -24.68 -3.52 16.09
N ILE A 587 -24.23 -4.77 15.95
CA ILE A 587 -24.98 -5.83 15.25
C ILE A 587 -26.18 -6.21 16.13
N GLN A 588 -27.37 -6.30 15.54
CA GLN A 588 -28.60 -6.55 16.31
C GLN A 588 -28.81 -8.04 16.63
N GLU A 589 -28.41 -8.93 15.74
CA GLU A 589 -28.59 -10.38 15.90
C GLU A 589 -27.43 -11.18 15.33
N VAL A 590 -27.00 -12.22 16.04
CA VAL A 590 -26.03 -13.20 15.53
C VAL A 590 -26.79 -14.48 15.19
N VAL A 591 -26.62 -14.96 13.96
CA VAL A 591 -27.31 -16.13 13.42
C VAL A 591 -26.32 -17.19 12.95
N GLY A 592 -26.78 -18.42 12.77
CA GLY A 592 -25.99 -19.47 12.14
C GLY A 592 -26.80 -20.70 11.83
N GLU A 593 -26.29 -21.50 10.92
CA GLU A 593 -26.87 -22.79 10.54
C GLU A 593 -26.05 -23.93 11.10
N VAL A 594 -26.71 -24.89 11.75
CA VAL A 594 -26.05 -26.04 12.39
C VAL A 594 -26.76 -27.32 11.99
N LEU A 595 -26.01 -28.31 11.53
CA LEU A 595 -26.58 -29.64 11.24
C LEU A 595 -27.12 -30.30 12.52
N ASP A 596 -28.26 -30.98 12.41
CA ASP A 596 -28.93 -31.69 13.50
C ASP A 596 -28.03 -32.71 14.22
N ASP A 597 -27.10 -33.33 13.49
CA ASP A 597 -26.13 -34.29 14.02
C ASP A 597 -24.93 -33.65 14.76
N ASN A 598 -24.80 -32.32 14.76
CA ASN A 598 -23.69 -31.60 15.39
C ASN A 598 -24.01 -31.23 16.84
N GLU A 599 -24.31 -32.26 17.65
CA GLU A 599 -24.66 -32.14 19.07
C GLU A 599 -23.70 -31.26 19.89
N PRO A 600 -22.35 -31.31 19.71
CA PRO A 600 -21.44 -30.43 20.42
C PRO A 600 -21.70 -28.94 20.15
N MET A 601 -21.99 -28.56 18.89
CA MET A 601 -22.26 -27.18 18.51
C MET A 601 -23.63 -26.71 19.03
N LEU A 602 -24.66 -27.56 18.93
CA LEU A 602 -25.99 -27.25 19.48
C LEU A 602 -25.94 -27.01 20.99
N ARG A 603 -25.19 -27.84 21.74
CA ARG A 603 -24.95 -27.63 23.17
C ARG A 603 -24.19 -26.34 23.47
N LEU A 604 -23.20 -25.99 22.65
CA LEU A 604 -22.45 -24.73 22.80
C LEU A 604 -23.37 -23.52 22.60
N ASN A 605 -24.21 -23.53 21.55
CA ASN A 605 -25.18 -22.48 21.27
C ASN A 605 -26.18 -22.30 22.41
N GLN A 606 -26.77 -23.38 22.90
CA GLN A 606 -27.67 -23.35 24.06
C GLN A 606 -27.00 -22.76 25.30
N ALA A 607 -25.75 -23.15 25.58
CA ALA A 607 -25.00 -22.63 26.72
C ALA A 607 -24.68 -21.12 26.61
N LEU A 608 -24.60 -20.61 25.38
CA LEU A 608 -24.40 -19.18 25.09
C LEU A 608 -25.71 -18.39 24.95
N GLY A 609 -26.86 -19.05 25.09
CA GLY A 609 -28.18 -18.42 25.07
C GLY A 609 -28.82 -18.28 23.69
N PHE A 610 -28.34 -19.00 22.67
CA PHE A 610 -29.01 -19.04 21.38
C PHE A 610 -30.35 -19.79 21.47
N THR A 611 -31.35 -19.31 20.75
CA THR A 611 -32.56 -20.08 20.42
C THR A 611 -32.28 -20.99 19.23
N LEU A 612 -32.88 -22.19 19.25
CA LEU A 612 -32.71 -23.21 18.20
C LEU A 612 -34.08 -23.47 17.57
N GLU A 613 -34.16 -23.36 16.25
CA GLU A 613 -35.36 -23.63 15.46
C GLU A 613 -35.02 -24.59 14.32
N THR A 614 -35.80 -25.65 14.14
CA THR A 614 -35.61 -26.57 13.00
C THR A 614 -36.07 -25.88 11.72
N ASP A 615 -35.28 -25.99 10.66
CA ASP A 615 -35.67 -25.46 9.35
C ASP A 615 -36.97 -26.13 8.86
N PRO A 616 -37.94 -25.35 8.35
CA PRO A 616 -39.24 -25.87 7.91
C PRO A 616 -39.15 -26.74 6.65
N ASP A 617 -38.14 -26.53 5.80
CA ASP A 617 -37.92 -27.20 4.52
C ASP A 617 -36.84 -28.31 4.61
N ASP A 618 -35.91 -28.24 5.57
CA ASP A 618 -34.88 -29.26 5.82
C ASP A 618 -34.70 -29.62 7.32
N HIS A 619 -35.28 -30.74 7.75
CA HIS A 619 -35.17 -31.19 9.15
C HIS A 619 -33.75 -31.51 9.63
N HIS A 620 -32.77 -31.63 8.73
CA HIS A 620 -31.36 -31.81 9.10
C HIS A 620 -30.64 -30.49 9.40
N LEU A 621 -31.29 -29.35 9.21
CA LEU A 621 -30.76 -28.02 9.46
C LEU A 621 -31.46 -27.38 10.66
N ILE A 622 -30.66 -26.88 11.60
CA ILE A 622 -31.12 -26.12 12.77
C ILE A 622 -30.61 -24.69 12.64
N HIS A 623 -31.54 -23.75 12.56
CA HIS A 623 -31.26 -22.32 12.66
C HIS A 623 -31.04 -21.94 14.10
N VAL A 624 -29.95 -21.21 14.36
CA VAL A 624 -29.65 -20.66 15.68
C VAL A 624 -29.61 -19.15 15.65
N HIS A 625 -30.22 -18.52 16.65
CA HIS A 625 -30.33 -17.07 16.73
C HIS A 625 -29.99 -16.56 18.13
N LEU A 626 -29.22 -15.48 18.19
CA LEU A 626 -28.89 -14.77 19.42
C LEU A 626 -29.13 -13.27 19.23
N PRO A 627 -30.25 -12.74 19.74
CA PRO A 627 -30.49 -11.31 19.80
C PRO A 627 -29.45 -10.63 20.69
N LEU A 628 -28.78 -9.62 20.14
CA LEU A 628 -27.83 -8.78 20.84
C LEU A 628 -28.56 -7.50 21.27
N LEU A 629 -29.19 -7.53 22.45
CA LEU A 629 -29.80 -6.33 23.02
C LEU A 629 -28.74 -5.23 23.19
N ASN A 630 -29.03 -4.03 22.68
CA ASN A 630 -28.18 -2.86 22.87
C ASN A 630 -27.98 -2.64 24.38
N ALA A 631 -26.74 -2.78 24.86
CA ALA A 631 -26.38 -2.27 26.18
C ALA A 631 -26.65 -0.75 26.15
N SER A 632 -27.63 -0.34 26.96
CA SER A 632 -28.08 1.06 27.08
C SER A 632 -27.02 1.96 27.67
#